data_AF-A0AAU5MD22-F1
#
_entry.id   AF-A0AAU5MD22-F1
#
_cell.length_a   1.000
_cell.length_b   1.000
_cell.length_c   1.000
_cell.angle_alpha   90.00
_cell.angle_beta   90.00
_cell.angle_gamma   90.00
#
_symmetry.space_group_name_H-M   'P 1'
#
loop_
_entity.id
_entity.type
_entity.pdbx_description
1 polymer ?
#
loop_
_entity_poly.entity_id
_entity_poly.type
_entity_poly.pdbx_seq_one_letter_code
_entity_poly.pdbx_strand_id
1 'polypeptide(L)'
;MRPLLLLDFDGPLNPHRADGIPDGYERHEITEGTKTWRLLLNQQHGVELRALADTFDLVWASSWEHGANRLLAPLLGLPDLPTILWPDRRPVRRGSWKAPYVADWVGDRPFAWVDDEVGAAERTRFPHDHQLIHPVDARTGLTAADFAVLREWAGKPFAQKAFRPHS
;
A
#
# COMPACT_ATOMS: atom_id res chain seq x y z
N MET A 1 11.12 -17.07 -1.23
CA MET A 1 9.99 -16.33 -0.64
C MET A 1 10.04 -14.91 -1.19
N ARG A 2 8.92 -14.36 -1.66
CA ARG A 2 8.84 -12.98 -2.14
C ARG A 2 8.62 -12.02 -0.96
N PRO A 3 9.19 -10.80 -0.97
CA PRO A 3 8.81 -9.77 -0.02
C PRO A 3 7.33 -9.37 -0.19
N LEU A 4 6.76 -8.79 0.85
CA LEU A 4 5.41 -8.25 0.85
C LEU A 4 5.41 -6.82 0.30
N LEU A 5 4.38 -6.44 -0.44
CA LEU A 5 4.06 -5.04 -0.74
C LEU A 5 2.75 -4.69 -0.06
N LEU A 6 2.85 -3.96 1.05
CA LEU A 6 1.72 -3.45 1.80
C LEU A 6 1.28 -2.13 1.20
N LEU A 7 0.05 -2.10 0.70
CA LEU A 7 -0.46 -1.02 -0.13
C LEU A 7 -1.65 -0.34 0.55
N ASP A 8 -1.49 0.92 0.94
CA ASP A 8 -2.65 1.79 1.13
C ASP A 8 -3.19 2.28 -0.21
N PHE A 9 -4.45 2.69 -0.19
CA PHE A 9 -5.16 3.24 -1.34
C PHE A 9 -5.21 4.76 -1.30
N ASP A 10 -5.75 5.33 -0.22
CA ASP A 10 -5.84 6.79 -0.06
C ASP A 10 -4.44 7.34 0.17
N GLY A 11 -4.02 8.30 -0.64
CA GLY A 11 -2.64 8.77 -0.70
C GLY A 11 -1.91 8.16 -1.89
N PRO A 12 -1.44 6.89 -1.82
CA PRO A 12 -0.66 6.27 -2.88
C PRO A 12 -1.38 6.11 -4.23
N LEU A 13 -2.59 5.55 -4.23
CA LEU A 13 -3.33 5.24 -5.46
C LEU A 13 -4.42 6.27 -5.75
N ASN A 14 -4.96 6.87 -4.69
CA ASN A 14 -5.93 7.94 -4.74
C ASN A 14 -5.34 9.19 -4.07
N PRO A 15 -4.78 10.15 -4.84
CA PRO A 15 -4.21 11.39 -4.30
C PRO A 15 -5.31 12.31 -3.76
N HIS A 16 -5.86 11.94 -2.60
CA HIS A 16 -7.06 12.53 -2.01
C HIS A 16 -6.88 13.97 -1.52
N ARG A 17 -5.63 14.48 -1.51
CA ARG A 17 -5.31 15.86 -1.15
C ARG A 17 -4.89 16.71 -2.35
N ALA A 18 -5.00 16.20 -3.57
CA ALA A 18 -4.66 16.95 -4.77
C ALA A 18 -5.56 18.20 -4.91
N ASP A 19 -4.96 19.33 -5.28
CA ASP A 19 -5.69 20.58 -5.55
C ASP A 19 -6.47 20.52 -6.89
N GLY A 20 -6.16 19.54 -7.74
CA GLY A 20 -6.80 19.28 -9.03
C GLY A 20 -6.71 17.79 -9.38
N ILE A 21 -6.98 17.44 -10.64
CA ILE A 21 -6.72 16.08 -11.14
C ILE A 21 -5.26 16.03 -11.60
N PRO A 22 -4.37 15.26 -10.96
CA PRO A 22 -2.98 15.16 -11.41
C PRO A 22 -2.87 14.48 -12.79
N ASP A 23 -1.76 14.68 -13.48
CA ASP A 23 -1.54 14.12 -14.81
C ASP A 23 -1.67 12.59 -14.83
N GLY A 24 -2.42 12.07 -15.81
CA GLY A 24 -2.69 10.64 -15.94
C GLY A 24 -3.74 10.08 -14.98
N TYR A 25 -4.28 10.90 -14.07
CA TYR A 25 -5.42 10.52 -13.24
C TYR A 25 -6.74 10.90 -13.91
N GLU A 26 -7.75 10.10 -13.65
CA GLU A 26 -9.13 10.36 -14.03
C GLU A 26 -10.03 10.32 -12.79
N ARG A 27 -11.14 11.04 -12.85
CA ARG A 27 -12.13 11.03 -11.77
C ARG A 27 -13.06 9.83 -11.94
N HIS A 28 -13.18 9.05 -10.88
CA HIS A 28 -14.12 7.96 -10.78
C HIS A 28 -15.12 8.22 -9.65
N GLU A 29 -16.31 7.66 -9.80
CA GLU A 29 -17.32 7.63 -8.74
C GLU A 29 -17.72 6.19 -8.49
N ILE A 30 -17.65 5.75 -7.24
CA ILE A 30 -18.12 4.44 -6.83
C ILE A 30 -19.22 4.60 -5.78
N THR A 31 -20.19 3.71 -5.82
CA THR A 31 -21.33 3.72 -4.90
C THR A 31 -21.55 2.32 -4.33
N GLU A 32 -21.65 2.21 -3.00
CA GLU A 32 -22.02 0.99 -2.28
C GLU A 32 -23.14 1.35 -1.28
N GLY A 33 -24.33 0.79 -1.50
CA GLY A 33 -25.53 1.19 -0.76
C GLY A 33 -25.87 2.66 -0.99
N THR A 34 -25.94 3.44 0.09
CA THR A 34 -26.24 4.90 0.05
C THR A 34 -24.98 5.77 0.03
N LYS A 35 -23.79 5.16 0.10
CA LYS A 35 -22.53 5.88 0.17
C LYS A 35 -21.88 5.95 -1.20
N THR A 36 -21.48 7.15 -1.58
CA THR A 36 -20.78 7.44 -2.83
C THR A 36 -19.44 8.07 -2.51
N TRP A 37 -18.38 7.59 -3.17
CA TRP A 37 -17.03 8.12 -3.06
C TRP A 37 -16.56 8.62 -4.41
N ARG A 38 -15.85 9.75 -4.39
CA ARG A 38 -15.17 10.30 -5.56
C ARG A 38 -13.69 10.05 -5.43
N LEU A 39 -13.13 9.39 -6.42
CA LEU A 39 -11.76 8.90 -6.42
C LEU A 39 -11.01 9.52 -7.60
N LEU A 40 -9.70 9.67 -7.44
CA LEU A 40 -8.78 9.92 -8.54
C LEU A 40 -8.00 8.63 -8.76
N LEU A 41 -8.05 8.06 -9.97
CA LEU A 41 -7.30 6.85 -10.29
C LEU A 41 -6.47 7.02 -11.55
N ASN A 42 -5.29 6.41 -11.54
CA ASN A 42 -4.45 6.29 -12.71
C ASN A 42 -4.41 4.81 -13.13
N GLN A 43 -4.94 4.50 -14.31
CA GLN A 43 -4.99 3.12 -14.82
C GLN A 43 -3.59 2.49 -14.99
N GLN A 44 -2.57 3.31 -15.21
CA GLN A 44 -1.18 2.84 -15.29
C GLN A 44 -0.73 2.22 -13.96
N HIS A 45 -1.24 2.67 -12.81
CA HIS A 45 -0.89 2.07 -11.51
C HIS A 45 -1.28 0.60 -11.44
N GLY A 46 -2.42 0.22 -12.02
CA GLY A 46 -2.81 -1.18 -12.14
C GLY A 46 -1.80 -2.01 -12.94
N VAL A 47 -1.27 -1.45 -14.03
CA VAL A 47 -0.23 -2.08 -14.87
C VAL A 47 1.07 -2.25 -14.07
N GLU A 48 1.52 -1.19 -13.41
CA GLU A 48 2.75 -1.19 -12.60
C GLU A 48 2.66 -2.19 -11.43
N LEU A 49 1.54 -2.22 -10.72
CA LEU A 49 1.31 -3.14 -9.60
C LEU A 49 1.25 -4.60 -10.04
N ARG A 50 0.63 -4.90 -11.19
CA ARG A 50 0.67 -6.25 -11.77
C ARG A 50 2.09 -6.69 -12.14
N ALA A 51 2.91 -5.78 -12.67
CA ALA A 51 4.32 -6.09 -12.93
C ALA A 51 5.11 -6.32 -11.63
N LEU A 52 4.83 -5.56 -10.57
CA LEU A 52 5.42 -5.79 -9.25
C LEU A 52 4.99 -7.11 -8.62
N ALA A 53 3.81 -7.65 -8.98
CA ALA A 53 3.29 -8.90 -8.47
C ALA A 53 4.10 -10.13 -8.90
N ASP A 54 5.07 -10.01 -9.82
CA ASP A 54 6.04 -11.07 -10.10
C ASP A 54 7.10 -11.19 -9.00
N THR A 55 7.50 -10.06 -8.41
CA THR A 55 8.55 -9.97 -7.39
C THR A 55 8.04 -9.79 -5.96
N PHE A 56 6.79 -9.33 -5.79
CA PHE A 56 6.15 -9.11 -4.51
C PHE A 56 4.92 -10.01 -4.32
N ASP A 57 4.60 -10.31 -3.07
CA ASP A 57 3.24 -10.68 -2.68
C ASP A 57 2.50 -9.40 -2.25
N LEU A 58 1.51 -8.96 -3.04
CA LEU A 58 0.77 -7.72 -2.77
C LEU A 58 -0.29 -7.94 -1.70
N VAL A 59 -0.49 -6.93 -0.85
CA VAL A 59 -1.42 -6.96 0.29
C VAL A 59 -2.07 -5.60 0.45
N TRP A 60 -3.39 -5.57 0.61
CA TRP A 60 -4.08 -4.35 1.02
C TRP A 60 -3.77 -4.05 2.49
N ALA A 61 -3.05 -2.95 2.72
CA ALA A 61 -2.89 -2.30 4.02
C ALA A 61 -3.72 -1.01 4.06
N SER A 62 -4.95 -1.09 3.53
CA SER A 62 -5.83 0.05 3.36
C SER A 62 -6.95 0.13 4.36
N SER A 63 -7.37 1.35 4.69
CA SER A 63 -8.55 1.61 5.52
C SER A 63 -9.87 1.13 4.88
N TRP A 64 -9.84 0.73 3.61
CA TRP A 64 -10.98 0.14 2.90
C TRP A 64 -11.20 -1.34 3.24
N GLU A 65 -10.20 -2.02 3.83
CA GLU A 65 -10.24 -3.46 4.16
C GLU A 65 -10.77 -4.29 2.98
N HIS A 66 -11.72 -5.21 3.22
CA HIS A 66 -12.32 -6.03 2.16
C HIS A 66 -13.06 -5.19 1.10
N GLY A 67 -13.42 -3.95 1.41
CA GLY A 67 -13.93 -2.99 0.42
C GLY A 67 -12.92 -2.71 -0.69
N ALA A 68 -11.62 -2.82 -0.42
CA ALA A 68 -10.58 -2.63 -1.44
C ALA A 68 -10.69 -3.67 -2.57
N ASN A 69 -10.82 -4.96 -2.22
CA ASN A 69 -11.04 -6.00 -3.24
C ASN A 69 -12.37 -5.83 -3.96
N ARG A 70 -13.45 -5.51 -3.24
CA ARG A 70 -14.79 -5.40 -3.86
C ARG A 70 -14.93 -4.20 -4.79
N LEU A 71 -14.39 -3.04 -4.41
CA LEU A 71 -14.69 -1.76 -5.05
C LEU A 71 -13.51 -1.17 -5.82
N LEU A 72 -12.27 -1.44 -5.39
CA LEU A 72 -11.07 -0.75 -5.90
C LEU A 72 -10.25 -1.63 -6.83
N ALA A 73 -10.03 -2.90 -6.47
CA ALA A 73 -9.25 -3.83 -7.27
C ALA A 73 -9.78 -3.98 -8.72
N PRO A 74 -11.10 -4.07 -8.99
CA PRO A 74 -11.61 -4.14 -10.36
C PRO A 74 -11.28 -2.90 -11.18
N LEU A 75 -11.29 -1.71 -10.57
CA LEU A 75 -10.98 -0.44 -11.25
C LEU A 75 -9.50 -0.32 -11.62
N LEU A 76 -8.63 -1.06 -10.93
CA LEU A 76 -7.20 -1.12 -11.18
C LEU A 76 -6.80 -2.38 -11.99
N GLY A 77 -7.76 -3.26 -12.30
CA GLY A 77 -7.50 -4.57 -12.90
C GLY A 77 -6.60 -5.46 -12.04
N LEU A 78 -6.71 -5.37 -10.72
CA LEU A 78 -5.99 -6.22 -9.77
C LEU A 78 -6.83 -7.45 -9.41
N PRO A 79 -6.21 -8.61 -9.13
CA PRO A 79 -6.91 -9.73 -8.53
C PRO A 79 -7.26 -9.42 -7.06
N ASP A 80 -8.05 -10.30 -6.44
CA ASP A 80 -8.24 -10.26 -4.99
C ASP A 80 -6.91 -10.43 -4.27
N LEU A 81 -6.60 -9.49 -3.36
CA LEU A 81 -5.37 -9.49 -2.57
C LEU A 81 -5.67 -9.84 -1.10
N PRO A 82 -4.73 -10.48 -0.39
CA PRO A 82 -4.77 -10.52 1.07
C PRO A 82 -4.99 -9.12 1.66
N THR A 83 -5.74 -9.03 2.75
CA THR A 83 -6.18 -7.76 3.34
C THR A 83 -5.87 -7.76 4.84
N ILE A 84 -5.20 -6.71 5.31
CA ILE A 84 -5.01 -6.47 6.74
C ILE A 84 -6.29 -5.83 7.30
N LEU A 85 -6.75 -6.34 8.43
CA LEU A 85 -7.94 -5.84 9.12
C LEU A 85 -7.56 -4.96 10.31
N TRP A 86 -8.45 -4.03 10.66
CA TRP A 86 -8.23 -2.98 11.65
C TRP A 86 -9.32 -2.99 12.73
N PRO A 87 -9.26 -3.91 13.70
CA PRO A 87 -10.26 -4.00 14.77
C PRO A 87 -10.46 -2.71 15.57
N ASP A 88 -9.40 -1.92 15.74
CA ASP A 88 -9.44 -0.63 16.42
C ASP A 88 -8.64 0.43 15.65
N ARG A 89 -9.33 1.53 15.33
CA ARG A 89 -8.85 2.63 14.49
C ARG A 89 -8.58 3.90 15.30
N ARG A 90 -8.37 3.76 16.61
CA ARG A 90 -8.07 4.89 17.49
C ARG A 90 -6.83 5.64 16.98
N PRO A 91 -6.92 6.96 16.77
CA PRO A 91 -5.78 7.76 16.37
C PRO A 91 -4.65 7.67 17.40
N VAL A 92 -3.41 7.67 16.92
CA VAL A 92 -2.21 7.67 17.77
C VAL A 92 -1.52 9.03 17.71
N ARG A 93 -0.80 9.38 18.77
CA ARG A 93 -0.10 10.69 18.86
C ARG A 93 1.09 10.79 17.90
N ARG A 94 1.70 9.67 17.53
CA ARG A 94 2.89 9.60 16.66
C ARG A 94 2.81 8.35 15.78
N GLY A 95 3.14 8.53 14.51
CA GLY A 95 3.12 7.45 13.52
C GLY A 95 1.73 7.08 13.05
N SER A 96 1.66 6.05 12.23
CA SER A 96 0.42 5.48 11.71
C SER A 96 -0.24 4.58 12.76
N TRP A 97 -1.55 4.76 12.95
CA TRP A 97 -2.35 3.88 13.82
C TRP A 97 -2.42 2.44 13.30
N LYS A 98 -2.07 2.21 12.03
CA LYS A 98 -1.99 0.88 11.39
C LYS A 98 -0.73 0.09 11.81
N ALA A 99 0.31 0.79 12.27
CA ALA A 99 1.65 0.21 12.48
C ALA A 99 1.71 -0.99 13.45
N PRO A 100 0.89 -1.08 14.52
CA PRO A 100 0.82 -2.29 15.34
C PRO A 100 0.33 -3.50 14.56
N TYR A 101 -0.78 -3.39 13.84
CA TYR A 101 -1.36 -4.47 13.06
C TYR A 101 -0.49 -4.88 11.87
N VAL A 102 0.18 -3.90 11.24
CA VAL A 102 1.18 -4.19 10.20
C VAL A 102 2.31 -5.05 10.79
N ALA A 103 2.83 -4.71 11.96
CA ALA A 103 3.88 -5.50 12.60
C ALA A 103 3.44 -6.94 12.90
N ASP A 104 2.21 -7.12 13.40
CA ASP A 104 1.66 -8.43 13.70
C ASP A 104 1.45 -9.25 12.41
N TRP A 105 0.95 -8.62 11.34
CA TRP A 105 0.63 -9.27 10.07
C TRP A 105 1.88 -9.65 9.25
N VAL A 106 2.93 -8.83 9.24
CA VAL A 106 4.14 -9.15 8.47
C VAL A 106 5.02 -10.19 9.17
N GLY A 107 4.94 -10.28 10.50
CA GLY A 107 5.87 -11.07 11.31
C GLY A 107 7.32 -10.72 10.95
N ASP A 108 8.12 -11.74 10.61
CA ASP A 108 9.50 -11.52 10.21
C ASP A 108 9.67 -11.26 8.70
N ARG A 109 8.62 -11.38 7.88
CA ARG A 109 8.76 -11.31 6.41
C ARG A 109 9.28 -9.94 5.96
N PRO A 110 10.20 -9.88 4.98
CA PRO A 110 10.59 -8.62 4.35
C PRO A 110 9.38 -7.95 3.72
N PHE A 111 9.25 -6.64 3.88
CA PHE A 111 8.13 -5.90 3.31
C PHE A 111 8.50 -4.48 2.89
N ALA A 112 7.81 -3.99 1.87
CA ALA A 112 7.69 -2.56 1.58
C ALA A 112 6.29 -2.10 2.00
N TRP A 113 6.19 -0.96 2.69
CA TRP A 113 4.93 -0.34 3.08
C TRP A 113 4.80 1.04 2.45
N VAL A 114 3.80 1.16 1.58
CA VAL A 114 3.48 2.32 0.76
C VAL A 114 2.19 2.95 1.29
N ASP A 115 2.28 4.15 1.85
CA ASP A 115 1.21 4.82 2.58
C ASP A 115 1.57 6.31 2.73
N ASP A 116 0.60 7.23 2.82
CA ASP A 116 0.89 8.66 3.03
C ASP A 116 1.01 9.07 4.50
N GLU A 117 0.56 8.21 5.42
CA GLU A 117 0.60 8.45 6.87
C GLU A 117 1.86 7.89 7.55
N VAL A 118 2.75 7.22 6.79
CA VAL A 118 3.98 6.63 7.34
C VAL A 118 5.17 7.58 7.26
N GLY A 119 6.16 7.40 8.13
CA GLY A 119 7.36 8.22 8.09
C GLY A 119 8.43 7.83 9.09
N ALA A 120 9.03 8.83 9.74
CA ALA A 120 10.14 8.63 10.68
C ALA A 120 9.77 7.72 11.87
N ALA A 121 8.52 7.77 12.33
CA ALA A 121 8.04 6.92 13.41
C ALA A 121 8.06 5.44 13.01
N GLU A 122 7.56 5.12 11.81
CA GLU A 122 7.56 3.75 11.27
C GLU A 122 8.98 3.28 10.96
N ARG A 123 9.86 4.16 10.44
CA ARG A 123 11.27 3.82 10.26
C ARG A 123 11.96 3.48 11.59
N THR A 124 11.56 4.12 12.68
CA THR A 124 12.06 3.80 14.03
C THR A 124 11.49 2.48 14.53
N ARG A 125 10.22 2.18 14.22
CA ARG A 125 9.54 0.92 14.59
C ARG A 125 10.06 -0.29 13.82
N PHE A 126 10.43 -0.10 12.56
CA PHE A 126 10.90 -1.14 11.64
C PHE A 126 12.34 -0.84 11.21
N PRO A 127 13.32 -0.99 12.11
CA PRO A 127 14.67 -0.45 11.91
C PRO A 127 15.58 -1.32 11.03
N HIS A 128 15.12 -2.48 10.55
CA HIS A 128 16.00 -3.42 9.86
C HIS A 128 16.02 -3.20 8.34
N ASP A 129 17.13 -3.59 7.71
CA ASP A 129 17.37 -3.38 6.26
C ASP A 129 16.44 -4.17 5.32
N HIS A 130 15.57 -5.01 5.88
CA HIS A 130 14.59 -5.81 5.13
C HIS A 130 13.17 -5.24 5.21
N GLN A 131 13.03 -4.01 5.73
CA GLN A 131 11.82 -3.20 5.59
C GLN A 131 12.09 -1.96 4.74
N LEU A 132 11.13 -1.62 3.88
CA LEU A 132 11.07 -0.32 3.21
C LEU A 132 9.83 0.42 3.68
N ILE A 133 10.02 1.50 4.42
CA ILE A 133 8.94 2.47 4.68
C ILE A 133 8.98 3.50 3.56
N HIS A 134 7.92 3.59 2.77
CA HIS A 134 7.84 4.42 1.58
C HIS A 134 6.66 5.40 1.70
N PRO A 135 6.91 6.61 2.26
CA PRO A 135 5.90 7.65 2.35
C PRO A 135 5.56 8.19 0.95
N VAL A 136 4.28 8.34 0.65
CA VAL A 136 3.81 8.94 -0.62
C VAL A 136 3.12 10.27 -0.34
N ASP A 137 3.37 11.30 -1.16
CA ASP A 137 2.63 12.56 -1.03
C ASP A 137 1.20 12.37 -1.53
N ALA A 138 0.23 12.52 -0.62
CA ALA A 138 -1.20 12.40 -0.94
C ALA A 138 -1.75 13.46 -1.91
N ARG A 139 -0.93 14.45 -2.33
CA ARG A 139 -1.28 15.39 -3.41
C ARG A 139 -0.96 14.87 -4.80
N THR A 140 0.02 13.98 -4.92
CA THR A 140 0.50 13.49 -6.21
C THR A 140 0.23 12.00 -6.41
N GLY A 141 0.18 11.23 -5.32
CA GLY A 141 0.14 9.78 -5.37
C GLY A 141 1.45 9.17 -5.87
N LEU A 142 1.42 7.87 -6.16
CA LEU A 142 2.56 7.10 -6.64
C LEU A 142 3.00 7.59 -8.02
N THR A 143 4.29 7.84 -8.13
CA THR A 143 4.95 8.25 -9.36
C THR A 143 5.76 7.11 -9.98
N ALA A 144 6.21 7.30 -11.21
CA ALA A 144 7.14 6.36 -11.85
C ALA A 144 8.44 6.17 -11.04
N ALA A 145 8.89 7.22 -10.34
CA ALA A 145 10.07 7.14 -9.48
C ALA A 145 9.84 6.23 -8.26
N ASP A 146 8.64 6.29 -7.69
CA ASP A 146 8.26 5.43 -6.56
C ASP A 146 8.22 3.96 -6.96
N PHE A 147 7.62 3.66 -8.13
CA PHE A 147 7.65 2.30 -8.67
C PHE A 147 9.08 1.82 -8.98
N ALA A 148 9.99 2.71 -9.41
CA ALA A 148 11.40 2.35 -9.60
C ALA A 148 12.08 2.00 -8.27
N VAL A 149 11.84 2.77 -7.20
CA VAL A 149 12.34 2.47 -5.85
C VAL A 149 11.85 1.11 -5.35
N LEU A 150 10.57 0.79 -5.57
CA LEU A 150 10.01 -0.51 -5.19
C LEU A 150 10.69 -1.67 -5.93
N ARG A 151 10.92 -1.54 -7.24
CA ARG A 151 11.62 -2.55 -8.05
C ARG A 151 13.07 -2.75 -7.60
N GLU A 152 13.80 -1.66 -7.40
CA GLU A 152 15.19 -1.71 -6.93
C GLU A 152 15.28 -2.40 -5.57
N TRP A 153 14.40 -2.03 -4.65
CA TRP A 153 14.37 -2.64 -3.33
C TRP A 153 14.05 -4.14 -3.38
N ALA A 154 13.14 -4.57 -4.25
CA ALA A 154 12.79 -5.98 -4.44
C ALA A 154 13.96 -6.83 -4.97
N GLY A 155 14.91 -6.22 -5.69
CA GLY A 155 16.11 -6.87 -6.20
C GLY A 155 17.14 -7.24 -5.13
N LYS A 156 16.96 -6.81 -3.88
CA LYS A 156 17.89 -7.10 -2.79
C LYS A 156 17.85 -8.59 -2.41
N PRO A 157 19.00 -9.20 -2.06
CA PRO A 157 19.04 -10.58 -1.59
C PRO A 157 18.46 -10.69 -0.17
N PHE A 158 17.17 -11.01 -0.07
CA PHE A 158 16.52 -11.35 1.20
C PHE A 158 16.81 -12.79 1.67
N ALA A 159 17.48 -13.59 0.83
CA ALA A 159 17.60 -15.05 0.90
C ALA A 159 18.44 -15.61 2.06
N GLN A 160 19.11 -14.79 2.87
CA GLN A 160 19.90 -15.28 4.02
C GLN A 160 19.15 -15.27 5.36
N LYS A 161 17.90 -14.81 5.40
CA LYS A 161 17.11 -14.75 6.64
C LYS A 161 15.93 -15.70 6.54
N ALA A 162 15.92 -16.72 7.39
CA ALA A 162 14.79 -17.64 7.48
C ALA A 162 13.60 -16.89 8.07
N PHE A 163 12.56 -16.66 7.25
CA PHE A 163 11.34 -16.00 7.67
C PHE A 163 10.23 -17.04 7.76
N ARG A 164 9.49 -17.09 8.88
CA ARG A 164 8.37 -18.03 9.01
C ARG A 164 7.20 -17.58 8.12
N PRO A 165 6.67 -18.46 7.26
CA PRO A 165 5.40 -18.18 6.58
C PRO A 165 4.26 -18.16 7.61
N HIS A 166 3.20 -17.40 7.30
CA HIS A 166 1.94 -17.47 8.05
C HIS A 166 1.30 -18.85 7.83
N SER A 167 0.95 -19.52 8.93
CA SER A 167 0.18 -20.78 8.93
C SER A 167 -1.28 -20.56 8.61
#